data_AF-A0A914YHY2-F1
#
_entry.id   AF-A0A914YHY2-F1
#
_cell.length_a   1.000
_cell.length_b   1.000
_cell.length_c   1.000
_cell.angle_alpha   90.00
_cell.angle_beta   90.00
_cell.angle_gamma   90.00
#
_symmetry.space_group_name_H-M   'P 1'
#
loop_
_entity.id
_entity.type
_entity.pdbx_description
1 polymer ?
#
loop_
_entity_poly.entity_id
_entity_poly.type
_entity_poly.pdbx_seq_one_letter_code
_entity_poly.pdbx_strand_id
1 'polypeptide(L)'
;MKQLYIATVFLMLVFAAFSDAKCPSNEHLVTRLCCNKSCEVANLPKNKRCKWPCAKVAPQCHCNRTFFRHKNGNCVPKAQC
;
A
#
# COMPACT_ATOMS: atom_id res chain seq x y z
N MET A 1 8.15 40.02 -23.21
CA MET A 1 8.96 39.09 -22.38
C MET A 1 8.28 38.63 -21.08
N LYS A 2 6.95 38.77 -20.89
CA LYS A 2 6.23 38.29 -19.69
C LYS A 2 5.50 36.95 -19.86
N GLN A 3 5.15 36.59 -21.10
CA GLN A 3 4.34 35.40 -21.42
C GLN A 3 5.09 34.07 -21.36
N LEU A 4 6.43 34.08 -21.44
CA LEU A 4 7.24 32.86 -21.51
C LEU A 4 7.45 32.18 -20.13
N TYR A 5 7.31 32.94 -19.03
CA TYR A 5 7.51 32.43 -17.67
C TYR A 5 6.31 31.65 -17.13
N ILE A 6 5.09 31.93 -17.61
CA ILE A 6 3.88 31.30 -17.06
C ILE A 6 3.77 29.85 -17.55
N ALA A 7 4.13 29.59 -18.81
CA ALA A 7 4.06 28.26 -19.41
C ALA A 7 5.08 27.28 -18.79
N THR A 8 6.28 27.75 -18.43
CA THR A 8 7.33 26.91 -17.83
C THR A 8 7.03 26.57 -16.38
N VAL A 9 6.44 27.49 -15.60
CA VAL A 9 5.97 27.22 -14.23
C VAL A 9 4.85 26.17 -14.24
N PHE A 10 3.92 26.26 -15.19
CA PHE A 10 2.84 25.28 -15.30
C PHE A 10 3.37 23.88 -15.68
N LEU A 11 4.36 23.80 -16.57
CA LEU A 11 4.98 22.52 -16.93
C LEU A 11 5.71 21.87 -15.74
N MET A 12 6.38 22.65 -14.89
CA MET A 12 7.06 22.16 -13.69
C MET A 12 6.11 21.66 -12.59
N LEU A 13 4.89 22.21 -12.50
CA LEU A 13 3.90 21.79 -11.50
C LEU A 13 3.23 20.45 -11.81
N VAL A 14 3.16 20.05 -13.09
CA VAL A 14 2.53 18.79 -13.50
C VAL A 14 3.40 17.57 -13.17
N PHE A 15 4.73 17.71 -13.12
CA PHE A 15 5.64 16.59 -12.82
C PHE A 15 5.82 16.29 -11.32
N ALA A 16 5.40 17.19 -10.42
CA ALA A 16 5.61 17.03 -8.99
C ALA A 16 4.56 16.13 -8.29
N ALA A 17 3.56 15.61 -9.02
CA ALA A 17 2.51 14.77 -8.44
C ALA A 17 2.81 13.25 -8.48
N PHE A 18 4.04 12.85 -8.80
CA PHE A 18 4.54 11.53 -8.40
C PHE A 18 4.89 11.58 -6.92
N SER A 19 3.87 11.67 -6.07
CA SER A 19 3.99 11.29 -4.68
C SER A 19 4.42 9.83 -4.68
N ASP A 20 5.71 9.60 -4.49
CA ASP A 20 6.25 8.36 -3.94
C ASP A 20 5.33 8.01 -2.77
N ALA A 21 4.38 7.11 -2.99
CA ALA A 21 3.38 6.76 -2.00
C ALA A 21 4.12 6.05 -0.87
N LYS A 22 4.73 6.85 0.01
CA LYS A 22 5.49 6.39 1.17
C LYS A 22 4.48 5.74 2.07
N CYS A 23 4.40 4.42 1.94
CA CYS A 23 3.59 3.64 2.84
C CYS A 23 4.08 3.86 4.28
N PRO A 24 3.16 3.80 5.27
CA PRO A 24 3.53 3.88 6.67
C PRO A 24 4.55 2.80 7.05
N SER A 25 5.20 2.97 8.21
CA SER A 25 6.11 1.96 8.75
C SER A 25 5.48 0.56 8.76
N ASN A 26 6.25 -0.44 8.31
CA ASN A 26 5.83 -1.84 8.16
C ASN A 26 4.82 -2.12 7.03
N GLU A 27 4.68 -1.20 6.09
CA GLU A 27 3.88 -1.37 4.87
C GLU A 27 4.72 -1.18 3.61
N HIS A 28 4.24 -1.75 2.51
CA HIS A 28 4.79 -1.53 1.17
C HIS A 28 3.65 -1.42 0.16
N LEU A 29 3.92 -0.76 -0.95
CA LEU A 29 2.96 -0.61 -2.03
C LEU A 29 2.75 -1.96 -2.73
N VAL A 30 1.49 -2.36 -2.90
CA VAL A 30 1.11 -3.62 -3.52
C VAL A 30 0.09 -3.37 -4.63
N THR A 31 0.30 -4.03 -5.77
CA THR A 31 -0.62 -4.01 -6.94
C THR A 31 -1.24 -5.39 -7.22
N ARG A 32 -0.86 -6.41 -6.45
CA ARG A 32 -1.46 -7.75 -6.48
C ARG A 32 -1.69 -8.30 -5.08
N LEU A 33 -2.92 -8.67 -4.77
CA LEU A 33 -3.29 -9.21 -3.47
C LEU A 33 -3.61 -10.70 -3.57
N CYS A 34 -2.87 -11.52 -2.82
CA CYS A 34 -3.08 -12.98 -2.73
C CYS A 34 -3.71 -13.38 -1.40
N CYS A 35 -3.44 -12.65 -0.32
CA CYS A 35 -3.78 -13.06 1.03
C CYS A 35 -4.37 -11.89 1.82
N ASN A 36 -5.44 -12.15 2.55
CA ASN A 36 -5.88 -11.24 3.60
C ASN A 36 -4.93 -11.38 4.79
N LYS A 37 -4.37 -10.25 5.24
CA LYS A 37 -3.44 -10.17 6.36
C LYS A 37 -3.98 -9.24 7.44
N SER A 38 -5.17 -9.52 7.95
CA SER A 38 -5.67 -8.88 9.17
C SER A 38 -5.42 -9.78 10.39
N CYS A 39 -5.36 -9.19 11.58
CA CYS A 39 -5.27 -9.96 12.83
C CYS A 39 -6.47 -10.91 13.01
N GLU A 40 -7.65 -10.54 12.53
CA GLU A 40 -8.87 -11.36 12.56
C GLU A 40 -8.71 -12.70 11.84
N VAL A 41 -7.87 -12.73 10.80
CA VAL A 41 -7.58 -13.95 10.04
C VAL A 41 -6.21 -14.53 10.36
N ALA A 42 -5.40 -13.94 11.25
CA ALA A 42 -4.01 -14.35 11.49
C ALA A 42 -3.87 -15.80 11.99
N ASN A 43 -4.90 -16.30 12.68
CA ASN A 43 -4.97 -17.66 13.23
C ASN A 43 -5.64 -18.68 12.30
N LEU A 44 -6.19 -18.24 11.16
CA LEU A 44 -6.74 -19.17 10.18
C LEU A 44 -5.62 -19.91 9.41
N PRO A 45 -5.87 -21.14 8.94
CA PRO A 45 -4.92 -21.85 8.09
C PRO A 45 -4.69 -21.11 6.76
N LYS A 46 -3.52 -21.32 6.15
CA LYS A 46 -3.08 -20.55 4.95
C LYS A 46 -4.08 -20.65 3.78
N ASN A 47 -4.71 -21.80 3.59
CA ASN A 47 -5.72 -22.03 2.55
C ASN A 47 -7.03 -21.23 2.75
N LYS A 48 -7.34 -20.80 3.98
CA LYS A 48 -8.50 -19.94 4.28
C LYS A 48 -8.18 -18.45 4.21
N ARG A 49 -6.90 -18.07 4.24
CA ARG A 49 -6.42 -16.67 4.22
C ARG A 49 -6.00 -16.19 2.85
N CYS A 50 -5.50 -17.11 2.04
CA CYS A 50 -4.90 -16.83 0.75
C CYS A 50 -5.71 -17.49 -0.36
N LYS A 51 -5.99 -16.72 -1.41
CA LYS A 51 -6.59 -17.20 -2.64
C LYS A 51 -5.54 -17.19 -3.76
N TRP A 52 -5.54 -18.25 -4.54
CA TRP A 52 -4.79 -18.35 -5.79
C TRP A 52 -5.79 -18.57 -6.95
N PRO A 53 -5.64 -17.87 -8.07
CA PRO A 53 -4.62 -16.85 -8.37
C PRO A 53 -4.84 -15.53 -7.60
N CYS A 54 -3.77 -14.76 -7.43
CA CYS A 54 -3.86 -13.43 -6.81
C CYS A 54 -4.63 -12.46 -7.70
N ALA A 55 -5.44 -11.59 -7.10
CA ALA A 55 -6.13 -10.54 -7.84
C ALA A 55 -5.21 -9.33 -8.07
N LYS A 56 -5.26 -8.72 -9.26
CA LYS A 56 -4.75 -7.36 -9.45
C LYS A 56 -5.64 -6.41 -8.66
N VAL A 57 -5.02 -5.48 -7.95
CA VAL A 57 -5.70 -4.45 -7.16
C VAL A 57 -5.13 -3.09 -7.52
N ALA A 58 -5.87 -2.02 -7.24
CA ALA A 58 -5.33 -0.68 -7.31
C ALA A 58 -4.08 -0.57 -6.40
N PRO A 59 -3.07 0.23 -6.76
CA PRO A 59 -1.89 0.42 -5.92
C PRO A 59 -2.31 0.91 -4.53
N GLN A 60 -2.01 0.12 -3.50
CA GLN A 60 -2.36 0.44 -2.12
C GLN A 60 -1.32 -0.10 -1.15
N CYS A 61 -1.20 0.53 0.02
CA CYS A 61 -0.28 0.10 1.07
C CYS A 61 -0.81 -1.14 1.79
N HIS A 62 0.04 -2.16 1.86
CA HIS A 62 -0.25 -3.42 2.55
C HIS A 62 0.84 -3.76 3.54
N CYS A 63 0.46 -4.41 4.65
CA CYS A 63 1.41 -4.88 5.64
C CYS A 63 2.50 -5.78 5.02
N ASN A 64 3.73 -5.60 5.50
CA ASN A 64 4.89 -6.40 5.15
C ASN A 64 4.68 -7.90 5.37
N ARG A 65 5.60 -8.72 4.83
CA ARG A 65 5.40 -10.19 4.76
C ARG A 65 5.01 -10.84 6.09
N THR A 66 5.60 -10.39 7.19
CA THR A 66 5.44 -10.93 8.56
C THR A 66 4.44 -10.16 9.44
N PHE A 67 3.83 -9.09 8.92
CA PHE A 67 2.93 -8.22 9.68
C PHE A 67 1.47 -8.41 9.27
N PHE A 68 0.58 -8.14 10.21
CA PHE A 68 -0.86 -8.23 10.08
C PHE A 68 -1.51 -6.90 10.48
N ARG A 69 -2.53 -6.50 9.72
CA ARG A 69 -3.32 -5.29 9.96
C ARG A 69 -4.18 -5.51 11.20
N HIS A 70 -3.87 -4.77 12.26
CA HIS A 70 -4.66 -4.71 13.47
C HIS A 70 -5.88 -3.79 13.27
N LYS A 71 -6.88 -3.88 14.15
CA LYS A 71 -8.14 -3.12 14.04
C LYS A 71 -7.94 -1.61 14.14
N ASN A 72 -6.86 -1.16 14.76
CA ASN A 72 -6.46 0.25 14.84
C ASN A 72 -5.78 0.77 13.56
N GLY A 73 -5.65 -0.05 12.51
CA GLY A 73 -5.01 0.34 11.25
C GLY A 73 -3.51 0.09 11.20
N ASN A 74 -2.85 -0.26 12.31
CA ASN A 74 -1.40 -0.49 12.33
C ASN A 74 -1.05 -1.92 11.86
N CYS A 75 0.10 -2.07 11.22
CA CYS A 75 0.68 -3.37 10.90
C CYS A 75 1.57 -3.85 12.04
N VAL A 76 1.16 -4.93 12.72
CA VAL A 76 1.86 -5.51 13.87
C VAL A 76 2.32 -6.95 13.58
N PRO A 77 3.36 -7.46 14.25
CA PRO A 77 3.73 -8.88 14.16
C PRO A 77 2.57 -9.78 14.61
N LYS A 78 2.51 -11.01 14.10
CA LYS A 78 1.45 -11.96 14.48
C LYS A 78 1.32 -12.18 16.00
N ALA A 79 2.41 -12.12 16.75
CA ALA A 79 2.40 -12.28 18.21
C ALA A 79 1.76 -11.10 18.97
N GLN A 80 1.50 -9.99 18.28
CA GLN A 80 0.82 -8.79 18.79
C GLN A 80 -0.59 -8.63 18.19
N CYS A 81 -1.01 -9.60 17.37
CA CYS A 81 -2.40 -9.95 17.22
C CYS A 81 -2.78 -10.90 18.36
#